data_AF-I4VYB5-F1
#
_entry.id   AF-I4VYB5-F1
#
_cell.length_a   1.000
_cell.length_b   1.000
_cell.length_c   1.000
_cell.angle_alpha   90.00
_cell.angle_beta   90.00
_cell.angle_gamma   90.00
#
_symmetry.space_group_name_H-M   'P 1'
#
loop_
_entity.id
_entity.type
_entity.pdbx_description
1 polymer ?
#
loop_
_entity_poly.entity_id
_entity_poly.type
_entity_poly.pdbx_seq_one_letter_code
_entity_poly.pdbx_strand_id
1 'polypeptide(L)'
;MIDPYGSTIKALLLEFRELDLGLDRDAEYELVLANSACSLTFQTERHYLPSLAAHLSDSSGRKFEIGLSRKILAGEAFRADASVFDGIRKTSSAELEGEDQVKLIRLHVEREVRQVFDFVLKFSREMLDESGPFRHAYQIEERKLLDSLGL
;
A
#
# COMPACT_ATOMS: atom_id res chain seq x y z
N MET A 1 -8.77 -7.24 10.59
CA MET A 1 -7.34 -7.23 10.22
C MET A 1 -6.50 -7.56 11.45
N ILE A 2 -5.29 -8.11 11.34
CA ILE A 2 -4.38 -8.29 12.49
C ILE A 2 -3.90 -6.91 12.99
N ASP A 3 -3.90 -6.65 14.30
CA ASP A 3 -3.35 -5.41 14.86
C ASP A 3 -1.84 -5.49 15.04
N PRO A 4 -1.05 -4.50 14.60
CA PRO A 4 -1.43 -3.09 14.58
C PRO A 4 -1.93 -2.56 13.23
N TYR A 5 -2.13 -3.39 12.21
CA TYR A 5 -2.45 -2.92 10.86
C TYR A 5 -3.80 -2.22 10.79
N GLY A 6 -4.87 -2.87 11.22
CA GLY A 6 -6.22 -2.31 11.13
C GLY A 6 -6.36 -1.01 11.94
N SER A 7 -5.90 -1.00 13.19
CA SER A 7 -5.95 0.20 14.05
C SER A 7 -5.11 1.35 13.50
N THR A 8 -3.90 1.08 13.01
CA THR A 8 -3.03 2.12 12.42
C THR A 8 -3.64 2.72 11.16
N ILE A 9 -4.17 1.89 10.26
CA ILE A 9 -4.82 2.38 9.03
C ILE A 9 -6.01 3.28 9.35
N LYS A 10 -6.88 2.85 10.26
CA LYS A 10 -8.06 3.63 10.67
C LYS A 10 -7.70 4.94 11.37
N ALA A 11 -6.64 4.94 12.18
CA ALA A 11 -6.15 6.16 12.83
C ALA A 11 -5.62 7.17 11.80
N LEU A 12 -4.78 6.72 10.88
CA LEU A 12 -4.21 7.58 9.84
C LEU A 12 -5.26 8.09 8.85
N LEU A 13 -6.31 7.33 8.58
CA LEU A 13 -7.41 7.78 7.72
C LEU A 13 -8.03 9.09 8.23
N LEU A 14 -8.07 9.30 9.55
CA LEU A 14 -8.57 10.53 10.16
C LEU A 14 -7.67 11.74 9.92
N GLU A 15 -6.37 11.52 9.66
CA GLU A 15 -5.41 12.55 9.28
C GLU A 15 -5.48 12.86 7.78
N PHE A 16 -5.78 11.85 6.96
CA PHE A 16 -5.89 11.94 5.50
C PHE A 16 -7.32 12.12 5.00
N ARG A 17 -8.09 13.03 5.63
CA ARG A 17 -9.52 13.24 5.29
C ARG A 17 -9.74 13.70 3.84
N GLU A 18 -8.73 14.33 3.25
CA GLU A 18 -8.76 14.80 1.85
C GLU A 18 -8.92 13.65 0.84
N LEU A 19 -8.58 12.40 1.22
CA LEU A 19 -8.84 11.23 0.40
C LEU A 19 -10.34 10.93 0.25
N ASP A 20 -11.17 11.42 1.16
CA ASP A 20 -12.62 11.17 1.21
C ASP A 20 -12.95 9.68 1.13
N LEU A 21 -12.16 8.82 1.77
CA LEU A 21 -12.37 7.38 1.81
C LEU A 21 -13.09 7.00 3.12
N GLY A 22 -14.17 6.24 3.01
CA GLY A 22 -14.87 5.63 4.14
C GLY A 22 -14.44 4.18 4.36
N LEU A 23 -14.65 3.65 5.57
CA LEU A 23 -14.46 2.23 5.83
C LEU A 23 -15.59 1.41 5.17
N ASP A 24 -15.24 0.56 4.21
CA ASP A 24 -16.18 -0.34 3.53
C ASP A 24 -16.14 -1.76 4.12
N ARG A 25 -14.93 -2.29 4.38
CA ARG A 25 -14.72 -3.64 4.92
C ARG A 25 -13.51 -3.71 5.85
N ASP A 26 -13.63 -4.46 6.95
CA ASP A 26 -12.53 -4.85 7.84
C ASP A 26 -12.62 -6.35 8.13
N ALA A 27 -11.83 -7.15 7.41
CA ALA A 27 -11.74 -8.59 7.51
C ALA A 27 -10.37 -9.02 8.06
N GLU A 28 -10.21 -10.31 8.41
CA GLU A 28 -9.05 -10.82 9.16
C GLU A 28 -7.67 -10.41 8.59
N TYR A 29 -7.53 -10.34 7.27
CA TYR A 29 -6.27 -9.97 6.58
C TYR A 29 -6.46 -8.91 5.50
N GLU A 30 -7.63 -8.28 5.46
CA GLU A 30 -8.00 -7.34 4.41
C GLU A 30 -8.78 -6.17 5.01
N LEU A 31 -8.45 -4.95 4.60
CA LEU A 31 -9.20 -3.75 4.94
C LEU A 31 -9.45 -2.96 3.66
N VAL A 32 -10.71 -2.65 3.39
CA VAL A 32 -11.15 -1.90 2.21
C VAL A 32 -11.68 -0.56 2.66
N LEU A 33 -11.09 0.49 2.09
CA LEU A 33 -11.57 1.86 2.16
C LEU A 33 -12.14 2.24 0.81
N ALA A 34 -13.30 2.91 0.75
CA ALA A 34 -13.94 3.22 -0.52
C ALA A 34 -14.69 4.54 -0.49
N ASN A 35 -14.89 5.09 -1.68
CA ASN A 35 -15.80 6.20 -1.96
C ASN A 35 -16.54 5.93 -3.29
N SER A 36 -17.23 6.93 -3.84
CA SER A 36 -17.99 6.76 -5.08
C SER A 36 -17.12 6.56 -6.33
N ALA A 37 -15.83 6.90 -6.28
CA ALA A 37 -14.93 6.89 -7.43
C ALA A 37 -13.97 5.69 -7.42
N CYS A 38 -13.50 5.27 -6.26
CA CYS A 38 -12.50 4.21 -6.13
C CYS A 38 -12.58 3.47 -4.78
N SER A 39 -11.83 2.37 -4.71
CA SER A 39 -11.58 1.65 -3.45
C SER A 39 -10.09 1.38 -3.27
N LEU A 40 -9.58 1.66 -2.08
CA LEU A 40 -8.23 1.33 -1.63
C LEU A 40 -8.27 0.09 -0.72
N THR A 41 -7.64 -0.98 -1.15
CA THR A 41 -7.59 -2.25 -0.42
C THR A 41 -6.20 -2.47 0.15
N PHE A 42 -6.11 -2.67 1.47
CA PHE A 42 -4.93 -3.10 2.19
C PHE A 42 -5.02 -4.59 2.50
N GLN A 43 -3.95 -5.33 2.26
CA GLN A 43 -3.85 -6.76 2.55
C GLN A 43 -2.55 -7.03 3.30
N THR A 44 -2.63 -7.90 4.30
CA THR A 44 -1.50 -8.26 5.16
C THR A 44 -1.31 -9.76 5.15
N GLU A 45 -0.08 -10.21 5.36
CA GLU A 45 0.18 -11.64 5.54
C GLU A 45 -0.35 -12.15 6.89
N ARG A 46 -0.41 -13.48 7.00
CA ARG A 46 -0.87 -14.17 8.21
C ARG A 46 0.07 -14.02 9.41
N HIS A 47 1.33 -13.76 9.12
CA HIS A 47 2.37 -13.56 10.12
C HIS A 47 2.66 -12.07 10.25
N TYR A 48 3.12 -11.64 11.43
CA TYR A 48 3.64 -10.29 11.71
C TYR A 48 4.96 -10.02 10.97
N LEU A 49 4.97 -10.28 9.67
CA LEU A 49 6.02 -9.82 8.78
C LEU A 49 5.62 -8.43 8.28
N PRO A 50 6.55 -7.47 8.24
CA PRO A 50 6.33 -6.14 7.70
C PRO A 50 6.09 -6.22 6.18
N SER A 51 4.87 -6.60 5.80
CA SER A 51 4.44 -6.80 4.42
C SER A 51 2.98 -6.34 4.32
N LEU A 52 2.78 -5.12 3.85
CA LEU A 52 1.48 -4.53 3.56
C LEU A 52 1.37 -4.35 2.04
N ALA A 53 0.48 -5.11 1.41
CA ALA A 53 0.13 -4.89 0.02
C ALA A 53 -1.05 -3.91 -0.05
N ALA A 54 -0.99 -2.95 -0.98
CA ALA A 54 -2.06 -1.99 -1.20
C ALA A 54 -2.44 -1.92 -2.67
N HIS A 55 -3.75 -1.84 -2.94
CA HIS A 55 -4.30 -1.76 -4.29
C HIS A 55 -5.33 -0.64 -4.39
N LEU A 56 -5.21 0.22 -5.40
CA LEU A 56 -6.29 1.14 -5.77
C LEU A 56 -7.12 0.51 -6.88
N SER A 57 -8.44 0.46 -6.71
CA SER A 57 -9.36 -0.03 -7.74
C SER A 57 -10.24 1.10 -8.23
N ASP A 58 -10.45 1.19 -9.54
CA ASP A 58 -11.44 2.10 -10.13
C ASP A 58 -12.86 1.53 -10.04
N SER A 59 -13.84 2.33 -10.47
CA SER A 59 -15.26 1.93 -10.50
C SER A 59 -15.57 0.78 -11.47
N SER A 60 -14.68 0.47 -12.41
CA SER A 60 -14.79 -0.69 -13.30
C SER A 60 -14.27 -1.99 -12.66
N GLY A 61 -13.64 -1.88 -11.48
CA GLY A 61 -13.02 -3.00 -10.76
C GLY A 61 -11.59 -3.30 -11.19
N ARG A 62 -10.98 -2.49 -12.05
CA ARG A 62 -9.57 -2.66 -12.42
C ARG A 62 -8.68 -2.21 -11.27
N LYS A 63 -7.73 -3.07 -10.92
CA LYS A 63 -6.83 -2.90 -9.77
C LYS A 63 -5.46 -2.42 -10.19
N PHE A 64 -4.86 -1.59 -9.36
CA PHE A 64 -3.49 -1.10 -9.48
C PHE A 64 -2.76 -1.34 -8.17
N GLU A 65 -1.71 -2.15 -8.22
CA GLU A 65 -0.82 -2.36 -7.10
C GLU A 65 -0.02 -1.07 -6.85
N ILE A 66 -0.03 -0.58 -5.61
CA ILE A 66 0.52 0.73 -5.25
C ILE A 66 2.03 0.76 -5.40
N GLY A 67 2.77 -0.30 -5.06
CA GLY A 67 4.21 -0.41 -5.25
C GLY A 67 4.65 -0.22 -6.71
N LEU A 68 4.00 -0.90 -7.63
CA LEU A 68 4.24 -0.79 -9.07
C LEU A 68 3.84 0.59 -9.58
N SER A 69 2.70 1.11 -9.11
CA SER A 69 2.25 2.47 -9.45
C SER A 69 3.26 3.52 -8.99
N ARG A 70 3.81 3.37 -7.78
CA ARG A 70 4.88 4.22 -7.23
C ARG A 70 6.16 4.13 -8.04
N LYS A 71 6.55 2.94 -8.51
CA LYS A 71 7.71 2.78 -9.40
C LYS A 71 7.58 3.63 -10.67
N ILE A 72 6.36 3.76 -11.20
CA ILE A 72 6.06 4.49 -12.43
C ILE A 72 5.96 6.00 -12.19
N LEU A 73 5.15 6.43 -11.21
CA LEU A 73 4.80 7.84 -10.98
C LEU A 73 5.70 8.56 -9.97
N ALA A 74 6.44 7.81 -9.14
CA ALA A 74 7.25 8.34 -8.05
C ALA A 74 8.55 7.53 -7.86
N GLY A 75 9.18 7.08 -8.95
CA GLY A 75 10.25 6.08 -8.92
C GLY A 75 11.48 6.44 -8.07
N GLU A 76 11.84 7.73 -7.95
CA GLU A 76 12.93 8.17 -7.07
C GLU A 76 12.58 8.02 -5.59
N ALA A 77 11.41 8.52 -5.17
CA ALA A 77 10.92 8.39 -3.81
C ALA A 77 10.72 6.91 -3.44
N PHE A 78 10.19 6.11 -4.37
CA PHE A 78 10.04 4.67 -4.20
C PHE A 78 11.37 3.96 -3.90
N ARG A 79 12.43 4.28 -4.65
CA ARG A 79 13.77 3.70 -4.40
C ARG A 79 14.36 4.11 -3.05
N ALA A 80 14.17 5.38 -2.65
CA ALA A 80 14.63 5.86 -1.36
C ALA A 80 13.93 5.13 -0.20
N ASP A 81 12.62 4.91 -0.33
CA ASP A 81 11.83 4.21 0.67
C ASP A 81 12.15 2.71 0.77
N ALA A 82 12.29 2.03 -0.37
CA ALA A 82 12.63 0.60 -0.41
C ALA A 82 13.92 0.29 0.37
N SER A 83 14.93 1.16 0.27
CA SER A 83 16.19 1.03 1.02
C SER A 83 15.99 1.07 2.55
N VAL A 84 15.07 1.92 3.02
CA VAL A 84 14.82 2.04 4.47
C VAL A 84 14.03 0.84 4.99
N PHE A 85 13.07 0.34 4.21
CA PHE A 85 12.28 -0.82 4.61
C PHE A 85 13.08 -2.12 4.62
N ASP A 86 14.02 -2.29 3.69
CA ASP A 86 14.96 -3.41 3.72
C ASP A 86 15.81 -3.44 4.99
N GLY A 87 16.19 -2.26 5.52
CA GLY A 87 16.89 -2.13 6.79
C GLY A 87 16.04 -2.62 7.97
N ILE A 88 14.79 -2.14 8.05
CA ILE A 88 13.85 -2.49 9.13
C ILE A 88 13.52 -3.98 9.11
N ARG A 89 13.26 -4.55 7.92
CA ARG A 89 12.93 -5.97 7.77
C ARG A 89 14.06 -6.85 8.30
N LYS A 90 15.32 -6.56 7.95
CA LYS A 90 16.50 -7.30 8.43
C LYS A 90 16.65 -7.23 9.95
N THR A 91 16.43 -6.07 10.57
CA THR A 91 16.51 -5.90 12.03
C THR A 91 15.37 -6.61 12.77
N SER A 92 14.15 -6.53 12.25
CA SER A 92 12.96 -7.12 12.89
C SER A 92 12.96 -8.65 12.90
N SER A 93 13.64 -9.28 11.94
CA SER A 93 13.75 -10.74 11.83
C SER A 93 14.89 -11.35 12.65
N ALA A 94 15.83 -10.54 13.17
CA ALA A 94 17.08 -11.06 13.71
C ALA A 94 17.23 -10.92 15.24
N GLU A 95 16.63 -9.91 15.90
CA GLU A 95 17.10 -9.51 17.24
C GLU A 95 16.03 -9.07 18.27
N LEU A 96 14.74 -9.06 17.93
CA LEU A 96 13.71 -8.46 18.79
C LEU A 96 12.55 -9.40 19.11
N GLU A 97 12.27 -9.57 20.40
CA GLU A 97 11.14 -10.31 20.94
C GLU A 97 10.26 -9.40 21.82
N GLY A 98 8.97 -9.69 21.93
CA GLY A 98 8.07 -8.99 22.86
C GLY A 98 7.66 -7.58 22.42
N GLU A 99 7.54 -6.65 23.37
CA GLU A 99 6.96 -5.31 23.15
C GLU A 99 7.75 -4.44 22.16
N ASP A 100 9.08 -4.59 22.11
CA ASP A 100 9.92 -3.83 21.19
C ASP A 100 9.67 -4.21 19.72
N GLN A 101 9.40 -5.49 19.46
CA GLN A 101 9.03 -5.97 18.13
C GLN A 101 7.69 -5.37 17.69
N VAL A 102 6.68 -5.38 18.58
CA VAL A 102 5.35 -4.80 18.31
C VAL A 102 5.44 -3.30 18.05
N LYS A 103 6.30 -2.58 18.79
CA LYS A 103 6.52 -1.15 18.60
C LYS A 103 7.16 -0.85 17.24
N LEU A 104 8.17 -1.61 16.85
CA LEU A 104 8.77 -1.46 15.52
C LEU A 104 7.80 -1.79 14.39
N ILE A 105 7.02 -2.88 14.52
CA ILE A 105 5.98 -3.22 13.54
C ILE A 105 4.99 -2.07 13.41
N ARG A 106 4.52 -1.49 14.53
CA ARG A 106 3.61 -0.34 14.50
C ARG A 106 4.22 0.86 13.76
N LEU A 107 5.45 1.24 14.09
CA LEU A 107 6.15 2.35 13.42
C LEU A 107 6.33 2.09 11.92
N HIS A 108 6.66 0.86 11.57
CA HIS A 108 6.82 0.44 10.19
C HIS A 108 5.49 0.52 9.42
N VAL A 109 4.42 -0.06 9.97
CA VAL A 109 3.08 -0.02 9.37
C VAL A 109 2.58 1.42 9.24
N GLU A 110 2.80 2.25 10.26
CA GLU A 110 2.43 3.66 10.20
C GLU A 110 3.10 4.36 9.02
N ARG A 111 4.41 4.12 8.85
CA ARG A 111 5.16 4.67 7.72
C ARG A 111 4.65 4.17 6.38
N GLU A 112 4.43 2.86 6.22
CA GLU A 112 3.93 2.30 4.96
C GLU A 112 2.55 2.85 4.60
N VAL A 113 1.63 2.90 5.57
CA VAL A 113 0.28 3.42 5.34
C VAL A 113 0.31 4.90 4.99
N ARG A 114 1.11 5.72 5.69
CA ARG A 114 1.29 7.15 5.34
C ARG A 114 1.76 7.31 3.91
N GLN A 115 2.76 6.54 3.48
CA GLN A 115 3.25 6.59 2.11
C GLN A 115 2.21 6.18 1.07
N VAL A 116 1.39 5.17 1.38
CA VAL A 116 0.29 4.76 0.51
C VAL A 116 -0.73 5.89 0.41
N PHE A 117 -1.14 6.49 1.53
CA PHE A 117 -2.10 7.60 1.54
C PHE A 117 -1.57 8.85 0.84
N ASP A 118 -0.33 9.27 1.11
CA ASP A 118 0.33 10.38 0.42
C ASP A 118 0.38 10.14 -1.09
N PHE A 119 0.72 8.93 -1.50
CA PHE A 119 0.79 8.57 -2.92
C PHE A 119 -0.59 8.61 -3.59
N VAL A 120 -1.61 8.00 -2.97
CA VAL A 120 -2.98 7.99 -3.49
C VAL A 120 -3.55 9.42 -3.54
N LEU A 121 -3.31 10.23 -2.51
CA LEU A 121 -3.75 11.62 -2.47
C LEU A 121 -3.16 12.41 -3.64
N LYS A 122 -1.88 12.17 -3.95
CA LYS A 122 -1.16 12.88 -5.00
C LYS A 122 -1.46 12.38 -6.42
N PHE A 123 -1.67 11.08 -6.61
CA PHE A 123 -1.63 10.46 -7.94
C PHE A 123 -2.88 9.65 -8.32
N SER A 124 -3.91 9.59 -7.46
CA SER A 124 -5.13 8.84 -7.75
C SER A 124 -5.79 9.28 -9.06
N ARG A 125 -5.77 10.57 -9.41
CA ARG A 125 -6.37 11.06 -10.66
C ARG A 125 -5.67 10.49 -11.89
N GLU A 126 -4.35 10.51 -11.91
CA GLU A 126 -3.53 9.94 -12.99
C GLU A 126 -3.71 8.43 -13.09
N MET A 127 -3.89 7.75 -11.96
CA MET A 127 -4.14 6.31 -11.94
C MET A 127 -5.52 5.94 -12.48
N LEU A 128 -6.54 6.72 -12.13
CA LEU A 128 -7.93 6.44 -12.47
C LEU A 128 -8.31 6.89 -13.88
N ASP A 129 -7.57 7.83 -14.48
CA ASP A 129 -7.77 8.22 -15.89
C ASP A 129 -7.56 7.02 -16.83
N GLU A 130 -8.65 6.57 -17.46
CA GLU A 130 -8.63 5.44 -18.41
C GLU A 130 -7.88 5.76 -19.70
N SER A 131 -7.85 7.03 -20.08
CA SER A 131 -7.16 7.51 -21.29
C SER A 131 -5.73 7.97 -21.03
N GLY A 132 -5.33 7.98 -19.76
CA GLY A 132 -4.06 8.53 -19.30
C GLY A 132 -2.84 7.67 -19.69
N PRO A 133 -1.67 8.30 -19.88
CA PRO A 133 -0.43 7.59 -20.23
C PRO A 133 0.02 6.59 -19.15
N PHE A 134 -0.41 6.79 -17.91
CA PHE A 134 -0.15 5.88 -16.81
C PHE A 134 -0.67 4.46 -17.08
N ARG A 135 -1.90 4.31 -17.60
CA ARG A 135 -2.52 3.00 -17.84
C ARG A 135 -1.65 2.12 -18.74
N HIS A 136 -1.09 2.72 -19.79
CA HIS A 136 -0.22 2.04 -20.74
C HIS A 136 1.13 1.68 -20.09
N ALA A 137 1.75 2.63 -19.39
CA ALA A 137 3.00 2.38 -18.67
C ALA A 137 2.85 1.28 -17.62
N TYR A 138 1.74 1.27 -16.88
CA TYR A 138 1.41 0.26 -15.90
C TYR A 138 1.27 -1.13 -16.53
N GLN A 139 0.52 -1.25 -17.62
CA GLN A 139 0.37 -2.54 -18.34
C GLN A 139 1.72 -3.09 -18.84
N ILE A 140 2.61 -2.21 -19.30
CA ILE A 140 3.96 -2.62 -19.73
C ILE A 140 4.75 -3.16 -18.55
N GLU A 141 4.80 -2.42 -17.43
CA GLU A 141 5.59 -2.84 -16.27
C GLU A 141 5.00 -4.08 -15.58
N GLU A 142 3.66 -4.18 -15.52
CA GLU A 142 2.96 -5.36 -15.02
C GLU A 142 3.27 -6.60 -15.88
N ARG A 143 3.22 -6.47 -17.21
CA ARG A 143 3.58 -7.56 -18.11
C ARG A 143 5.04 -8.00 -17.92
N LYS A 144 5.97 -7.06 -17.85
CA LYS A 144 7.39 -7.38 -17.56
C LYS A 144 7.56 -8.13 -16.24
N LEU A 145 6.80 -7.76 -15.22
CA LEU A 145 6.83 -8.44 -13.93
C LEU A 145 6.30 -9.87 -14.06
N LEU A 146 5.15 -10.08 -14.70
CA LEU A 146 4.59 -11.41 -14.95
C LEU A 146 5.53 -12.29 -15.78
N ASP A 147 6.09 -11.75 -16.87
CA ASP A 147 7.05 -12.44 -17.72
C ASP A 147 8.29 -12.89 -16.91
N SER A 148 8.76 -12.04 -15.98
CA SER A 148 9.90 -12.38 -15.11
C SER A 148 9.60 -13.49 -14.09
N LEU A 149 8.33 -13.70 -13.77
CA LEU A 149 7.83 -14.76 -12.89
C LEU A 149 7.43 -16.02 -13.67
N GLY A 150 7.49 -16.00 -15.01
CA GLY A 150 7.09 -17.11 -15.87
C GLY A 150 5.58 -17.32 -15.96
N LEU A 151 4.79 -16.26 -15.79
CA LEU A 151 3.32 -16.25 -15.83
C LEU A 151 2.77 -15.59 -17.09
#